data_AF-A0A379SMT5-F1
#
_entry.id   AF-A0A379SMT5-F1
#
_cell.length_a   1.000
_cell.length_b   1.000
_cell.length_c   1.000
_cell.angle_alpha   90.00
_cell.angle_beta   90.00
_cell.angle_gamma   90.00
#
_symmetry.space_group_name_H-M   'P 1'
#
loop_
_entity.id
_entity.type
_entity.pdbx_description
1 polymer ?
#
loop_
_entity_poly.entity_id
_entity_poly.type
_entity_poly.pdbx_seq_one_letter_code
_entity_poly.pdbx_strand_id
1 'polypeptide(L)'
;MAQRQHQVAERILQDPAVQSLTTFVGVDGTNPTLNSARLQINLKSLDERDDRVQQVISRLQTAVATIPGVALYLQPTQDLTIDTQVSRTQYQFTLRATTLDALSHWAPKLLNALQSLPQLSEVSSDWQDRGLAAWVNVDRDSASRLGISMADVDNALYNAFGQRLISTIYTQANQYRVVLEHNTANKPGLAALETIRLTGNDGGTIPLSAIASIEQRFTPLSINHLDQFPVTTFSFNVPEGYSLGDAVQAILNTERTLALPADITTQFQGSTLAFQAALGNTVWLIVAAVVAMVYRTRRAV
;
A
#
# COMPACT_ATOMS: atom_id res chain seq x y z
N MET A 1 13.53 8.63 -0.32
CA MET A 1 12.74 8.07 0.80
C MET A 1 13.47 8.15 2.13
N ALA A 2 14.66 7.57 2.29
CA ALA A 2 15.43 7.63 3.55
C ALA A 2 15.55 9.04 4.14
N GLN A 3 15.90 10.05 3.32
CA GLN A 3 15.96 11.45 3.77
C GLN A 3 14.63 11.98 4.34
N ARG A 4 13.50 11.70 3.69
CA ARG A 4 12.18 12.13 4.18
C ARG A 4 11.82 11.41 5.49
N GLN A 5 12.17 10.14 5.61
CA GLN A 5 11.93 9.38 6.82
C GLN A 5 12.78 9.89 7.99
N HIS A 6 14.03 10.30 7.75
CA HIS A 6 14.83 10.98 8.77
C HIS A 6 14.17 12.28 9.24
N GLN A 7 13.69 13.13 8.33
CA GLN A 7 12.96 14.36 8.69
C GLN A 7 11.71 14.07 9.53
N VAL A 8 10.94 13.04 9.16
CA VAL A 8 9.77 12.59 9.93
C VAL A 8 10.19 12.13 11.32
N ALA A 9 11.25 11.32 11.42
CA ALA A 9 11.74 10.79 12.68
C ALA A 9 12.21 11.90 13.62
N GLU A 10 12.99 12.86 13.10
CA GLU A 10 13.43 14.04 13.84
C GLU A 10 12.23 14.85 14.34
N ARG A 11 11.22 15.06 13.49
CA ARG A 11 10.02 15.81 13.86
C ARG A 11 9.20 15.11 14.96
N ILE A 12 9.09 13.78 14.91
CA ILE A 12 8.40 12.98 15.92
C ILE A 12 9.18 12.98 17.24
N LEU A 13 10.51 12.85 17.20
CA LEU A 13 11.36 12.82 18.41
C LEU A 13 11.43 14.17 19.14
N GLN A 14 11.06 15.27 18.49
CA GLN A 14 10.92 16.59 19.15
C GLN A 14 9.70 16.67 20.08
N ASP A 15 8.75 15.74 19.97
CA ASP A 15 7.56 15.73 20.81
C ASP A 15 7.89 15.27 22.24
N PRO A 16 7.50 16.03 23.29
CA PRO A 16 7.86 15.72 24.66
C PRO A 16 7.26 14.41 25.19
N ALA A 17 6.18 13.91 24.57
CA ALA A 17 5.53 12.66 24.97
C ALA A 17 6.23 11.42 24.37
N VAL A 18 7.11 11.59 23.37
CA VAL A 18 7.82 10.49 22.71
C VAL A 18 9.09 10.14 23.49
N GLN A 19 9.29 8.85 23.76
CA GLN A 19 10.49 8.33 24.43
C GLN A 19 11.51 7.81 23.41
N SER A 20 11.06 7.03 22.43
CA SER A 20 11.91 6.50 21.37
C SER A 20 11.11 6.17 20.11
N LEU A 21 11.81 6.05 18.98
CA LEU A 21 11.23 5.74 17.68
C LEU A 21 12.11 4.72 16.96
N THR A 22 11.47 3.70 16.38
CA THR A 22 12.11 2.75 15.46
C THR A 22 11.44 2.85 14.09
N THR A 23 12.25 2.83 13.04
CA THR A 23 11.76 3.08 11.68
C THR A 23 12.24 1.98 10.74
N PHE A 24 11.32 1.40 9.99
CA PHE A 24 11.59 0.38 8.98
C PHE A 24 11.34 1.00 7.60
N VAL A 25 12.36 1.01 6.75
CA VAL A 25 12.32 1.63 5.42
C VAL A 25 12.74 0.61 4.38
N GLY A 26 12.07 0.65 3.24
CA GLY A 26 12.33 -0.24 2.12
C GLY A 26 11.32 -1.38 2.05
N VAL A 27 11.56 -2.28 1.10
CA VAL A 27 10.69 -3.43 0.89
C VAL A 27 11.05 -4.51 1.92
N ASP A 28 10.06 -4.95 2.68
CA ASP A 28 10.17 -6.05 3.64
C ASP A 28 8.90 -6.92 3.61
N GLY A 29 8.78 -7.90 4.50
CA GLY A 29 7.61 -8.80 4.54
C GLY A 29 6.27 -8.10 4.81
N THR A 30 6.27 -6.85 5.25
CA THR A 30 5.08 -6.04 5.51
C THR A 30 4.97 -4.79 4.64
N ASN A 31 6.09 -4.18 4.24
CA ASN A 31 6.17 -3.03 3.34
C ASN A 31 6.38 -3.53 1.91
N PRO A 32 5.35 -3.62 1.06
CA PRO A 32 5.50 -4.17 -0.29
C PRO A 32 6.25 -3.23 -1.25
N THR A 33 6.35 -1.94 -0.91
CA THR A 33 6.79 -0.88 -1.82
C THR A 33 7.87 0.02 -1.20
N LEU A 34 8.77 0.55 -2.01
CA LEU A 34 9.86 1.44 -1.56
C LEU A 34 9.37 2.81 -1.04
N ASN A 35 8.16 3.24 -1.41
CA ASN A 35 7.56 4.53 -1.04
C ASN A 35 6.78 4.48 0.28
N SER A 36 6.78 3.35 0.99
CA SER A 36 6.19 3.19 2.32
C SER A 36 7.27 2.97 3.38
N ALA A 37 6.97 3.37 4.61
CA ALA A 37 7.80 3.12 5.77
C ALA A 37 6.89 2.84 6.97
N ARG A 38 7.38 2.04 7.92
CA ARG A 38 6.70 1.75 9.17
C ARG A 38 7.43 2.39 10.33
N LEU A 39 6.67 2.99 11.23
CA LEU A 39 7.17 3.64 12.44
C LEU A 39 6.59 2.93 13.65
N GLN A 40 7.45 2.62 14.62
CA GLN A 40 7.04 2.21 15.96
C GLN A 40 7.48 3.28 16.94
N ILE A 41 6.51 3.94 17.57
CA ILE A 41 6.71 5.07 18.48
C ILE A 41 6.44 4.57 19.89
N ASN A 42 7.46 4.63 20.75
CA ASN A 42 7.29 4.38 22.18
C ASN A 42 7.06 5.71 22.87
N LEU A 43 5.93 5.83 23.56
CA LEU A 43 5.61 7.00 24.38
C LEU A 43 6.18 6.82 25.78
N LYS A 44 6.44 7.94 26.46
CA LYS A 44 6.75 7.94 27.89
C LYS A 44 5.58 7.38 28.71
N SER A 45 5.87 6.96 29.94
CA SER A 45 4.83 6.48 30.86
C SER A 45 3.75 7.56 31.04
N LEU A 46 2.51 7.14 31.35
CA LEU A 46 1.41 8.07 31.64
C LEU A 46 1.71 8.98 32.82
N ASP A 47 2.57 8.59 33.75
CA ASP A 47 2.98 9.43 34.88
C ASP A 47 3.96 10.54 34.48
N GLU A 48 4.56 10.45 33.29
CA GLU A 48 5.55 11.39 32.75
C GLU A 48 4.99 12.25 31.60
N ARG A 49 3.69 12.11 31.29
CA ARG A 49 3.01 12.90 30.25
C ARG A 49 1.56 13.20 30.65
N ASP A 50 1.12 14.43 30.37
CA ASP A 50 -0.26 14.85 30.67
C ASP A 50 -1.25 14.43 29.56
N ASP A 51 -0.78 14.37 28.31
CA ASP A 51 -1.63 14.12 27.15
C ASP A 51 -2.00 12.64 27.01
N ARG A 52 -3.25 12.35 26.62
CA ARG A 52 -3.65 11.00 26.22
C ARG A 52 -3.22 10.68 24.79
N VAL A 53 -3.18 9.39 24.46
CA VAL A 53 -2.65 8.89 23.17
C VAL A 53 -3.32 9.57 21.96
N GLN A 54 -4.63 9.81 22.00
CA GLN A 54 -5.33 10.47 20.90
C GLN A 54 -4.86 11.91 20.65
N GLN A 55 -4.59 12.66 21.71
CA GLN A 55 -4.06 14.03 21.61
C GLN A 55 -2.63 14.03 21.06
N VAL A 56 -1.81 13.06 21.50
CA VAL A 56 -0.44 12.87 20.99
C VAL A 56 -0.48 12.53 19.49
N ILE A 57 -1.36 11.62 19.06
CA ILE A 57 -1.54 11.26 17.65
C ILE A 57 -1.85 12.49 16.80
N SER A 58 -2.87 13.27 17.17
CA SER A 58 -3.28 14.46 16.42
C SER A 58 -2.16 15.50 16.34
N ARG A 59 -1.41 15.70 17.43
CA ARG A 59 -0.26 16.61 17.48
C ARG A 59 0.87 16.15 16.56
N LEU A 60 1.24 14.86 16.60
CA LEU A 60 2.29 14.30 15.74
C LEU A 60 1.92 14.38 14.26
N GLN A 61 0.67 14.06 13.91
CA GLN A 61 0.18 14.18 12.54
C GLN A 61 0.23 15.61 12.04
N THR A 62 -0.20 16.58 12.86
CA THR A 62 -0.12 18.01 12.53
C THR A 62 1.33 18.46 12.35
N ALA A 63 2.25 18.00 13.20
CA ALA A 63 3.66 18.34 13.10
C ALA A 63 4.29 17.80 11.80
N VAL A 64 3.96 16.57 11.40
CA VAL A 64 4.50 15.91 10.21
C VAL A 64 3.81 16.35 8.92
N ALA A 65 2.57 16.85 8.97
CA ALA A 65 1.87 17.40 7.81
C ALA A 65 2.61 18.58 7.14
N THR A 66 3.57 19.19 7.85
CA THR A 66 4.45 20.24 7.31
C THR A 66 5.49 19.71 6.32
N ILE A 67 5.75 18.40 6.28
CA ILE A 67 6.75 17.76 5.42
C ILE A 67 6.11 17.41 4.05
N PRO A 68 6.55 18.03 2.94
CA PRO A 68 5.91 17.83 1.64
C PRO A 68 5.99 16.39 1.14
N GLY A 69 4.84 15.86 0.71
CA GLY A 69 4.72 14.52 0.14
C GLY A 69 4.96 13.38 1.13
N VAL A 70 4.67 13.63 2.41
CA VAL A 70 4.56 12.61 3.45
C VAL A 70 3.12 12.62 3.97
N ALA A 71 2.51 11.44 4.09
CA ALA A 71 1.27 11.25 4.81
C ALA A 71 1.55 10.32 5.99
N LEU A 72 1.33 10.82 7.21
CA LEU A 72 1.55 10.06 8.43
C LEU A 72 0.21 9.60 9.00
N TYR A 73 0.08 8.29 9.14
CA TYR A 73 -1.07 7.66 9.81
C TYR A 73 -0.56 6.99 11.08
N LEU A 74 -1.24 7.22 12.19
CA LEU A 74 -0.87 6.68 13.50
C LEU A 74 -2.07 5.96 14.10
N GLN A 75 -1.78 4.87 14.79
CA GLN A 75 -2.78 4.10 15.52
C GLN A 75 -2.18 3.66 16.86
N PRO A 76 -2.99 3.63 17.92
CA PRO A 76 -2.58 2.98 19.16
C PRO A 76 -2.42 1.48 18.93
N THR A 77 -1.41 0.88 19.56
CA THR A 77 -1.28 -0.58 19.61
C THR A 77 -2.49 -1.16 20.35
N GLN A 78 -3.13 -2.18 19.79
CA GLN A 78 -4.28 -2.85 20.40
C GLN A 78 -3.84 -4.17 21.04
N ASP A 79 -4.33 -4.44 22.26
CA ASP A 79 -4.07 -5.70 22.96
C ASP A 79 -4.72 -6.91 22.25
N LEU A 80 -5.81 -6.66 21.51
CA LEU A 80 -6.49 -7.65 20.68
C LEU A 80 -6.65 -7.10 19.27
N THR A 81 -5.94 -7.70 18.32
CA THR A 81 -6.08 -7.38 16.89
C THR A 81 -6.77 -8.56 16.19
N ILE A 82 -7.92 -8.29 15.57
CA ILE A 82 -8.67 -9.27 14.74
C ILE A 82 -8.29 -9.12 13.26
N ASP A 83 -7.62 -8.03 12.92
CA ASP A 83 -7.23 -7.71 11.55
C ASP A 83 -6.07 -8.60 11.10
N THR A 84 -6.20 -9.13 9.87
CA THR A 84 -5.20 -10.02 9.25
C THR A 84 -4.23 -9.27 8.36
N GLN A 85 -4.43 -7.97 8.17
CA GLN A 85 -3.62 -7.10 7.33
C GLN A 85 -3.31 -5.79 8.04
N VAL A 86 -2.14 -5.25 7.73
CA VAL A 86 -1.74 -3.92 8.21
C VAL A 86 -2.37 -2.88 7.31
N SER A 87 -3.18 -2.01 7.88
CA SER A 87 -3.79 -0.87 7.19
C SER A 87 -3.34 0.44 7.82
N ARG A 88 -3.64 1.56 7.15
CA ARG A 88 -3.24 2.90 7.63
C ARG A 88 -4.13 3.39 8.77
N THR A 89 -5.38 2.91 8.86
CA THR A 89 -6.38 3.37 9.83
C THR A 89 -7.22 2.20 10.36
N GLN A 90 -8.03 2.42 11.39
CA GLN A 90 -8.54 1.35 12.26
C GLN A 90 -9.52 0.42 11.55
N TYR A 91 -10.37 0.97 10.70
CA TYR A 91 -11.40 0.23 10.00
C TYR A 91 -11.05 0.11 8.52
N GLN A 92 -11.46 -1.00 7.92
CA GLN A 92 -11.08 -1.31 6.55
C GLN A 92 -12.15 -2.12 5.80
N PHE A 93 -12.16 -1.92 4.49
CA PHE A 93 -12.92 -2.72 3.55
C PHE A 93 -12.15 -2.82 2.24
N THR A 94 -12.42 -3.86 1.48
CA THR A 94 -11.81 -4.11 0.18
C THR A 94 -12.77 -3.76 -0.93
N LEU A 95 -12.24 -3.22 -2.03
CA LEU A 95 -12.91 -3.06 -3.31
C LEU A 95 -12.28 -4.06 -4.27
N ARG A 96 -13.02 -5.11 -4.60
CA ARG A 96 -12.60 -6.18 -5.52
C ARG A 96 -13.23 -5.94 -6.87
N ALA A 97 -12.46 -6.15 -7.93
CA ALA A 97 -12.95 -6.09 -9.31
C ALA A 97 -12.44 -7.27 -10.13
N THR A 98 -12.99 -7.45 -11.33
CA THR A 98 -12.53 -8.47 -12.27
C THR A 98 -11.26 -8.06 -13.04
N THR A 99 -10.98 -6.76 -13.13
CA THR A 99 -9.85 -6.21 -13.89
C THR A 99 -9.18 -5.05 -13.15
N LEU A 100 -7.89 -4.80 -13.46
CA LEU A 100 -7.15 -3.66 -12.92
C LEU A 100 -7.64 -2.32 -13.47
N ASP A 101 -8.11 -2.28 -14.71
CA ASP A 101 -8.66 -1.07 -15.33
C ASP A 101 -9.92 -0.60 -14.59
N ALA A 102 -10.77 -1.54 -14.15
CA ALA A 102 -11.91 -1.21 -13.30
C ALA A 102 -11.47 -0.59 -11.97
N LEU A 103 -10.44 -1.13 -11.31
CA LEU A 103 -9.89 -0.53 -10.08
C LEU A 103 -9.28 0.85 -10.33
N SER A 104 -8.51 1.02 -11.41
CA SER A 104 -7.91 2.32 -11.77
C SER A 104 -8.99 3.39 -12.00
N HIS A 105 -10.14 3.00 -12.57
CA HIS A 105 -11.23 3.93 -12.81
C HIS A 105 -12.03 4.27 -11.54
N TRP A 106 -12.36 3.26 -10.72
CA TRP A 106 -13.33 3.40 -9.64
C TRP A 106 -12.71 3.68 -8.27
N ALA A 107 -11.49 3.19 -8.00
CA ALA A 107 -10.87 3.40 -6.70
C ALA A 107 -10.63 4.89 -6.39
N PRO A 108 -10.12 5.73 -7.33
CA PRO A 108 -9.97 7.17 -7.07
C PRO A 108 -11.31 7.89 -6.88
N LYS A 109 -12.35 7.50 -7.63
CA LYS A 109 -13.70 8.08 -7.51
C LYS A 109 -14.31 7.78 -6.15
N LEU A 110 -14.22 6.53 -5.72
CA LEU A 110 -14.70 6.10 -4.40
C LEU A 110 -13.91 6.79 -3.29
N LEU A 111 -12.57 6.85 -3.39
CA LEU A 111 -11.74 7.54 -2.40
C LEU A 111 -12.16 9.02 -2.23
N ASN A 112 -12.30 9.74 -3.33
CA ASN A 112 -12.68 11.16 -3.31
C ASN A 112 -14.08 11.37 -2.72
N ALA A 113 -15.04 10.49 -3.07
CA ALA A 113 -16.38 10.55 -2.52
C ALA A 113 -16.38 10.29 -1.00
N LEU A 114 -15.65 9.27 -0.54
CA LEU A 114 -15.56 8.93 0.88
C LEU A 114 -14.84 10.00 1.71
N GLN A 115 -13.81 10.64 1.16
CA GLN A 115 -13.10 11.75 1.82
C GLN A 115 -13.99 12.98 2.08
N SER A 116 -15.11 13.12 1.35
CA SER A 116 -16.06 14.20 1.55
C SER A 116 -17.10 13.95 2.66
N LEU A 117 -17.15 12.73 3.21
CA LEU A 117 -18.16 12.32 4.17
C LEU A 117 -17.76 12.72 5.60
N PRO A 118 -18.62 13.43 6.36
CA PRO A 118 -18.33 13.78 7.75
C PRO A 118 -18.33 12.57 8.69
N GLN A 119 -18.95 11.45 8.30
CA GLN A 119 -18.95 10.20 9.06
C GLN A 119 -17.59 9.48 9.04
N LEU A 120 -16.66 9.90 8.17
CA LEU A 120 -15.37 9.26 7.98
C LEU A 120 -14.24 10.26 8.22
N SER A 121 -13.15 9.80 8.82
CA SER A 121 -11.92 10.56 8.95
C SER A 121 -10.74 9.76 8.43
N GLU A 122 -9.71 10.47 7.97
CA GLU A 122 -8.43 9.87 7.53
C GLU A 122 -8.58 8.77 6.47
N VAL A 123 -9.57 8.93 5.59
CA VAL A 123 -9.85 7.93 4.54
C VAL A 123 -8.67 7.82 3.59
N SER A 124 -8.21 6.59 3.41
CA SER A 124 -7.05 6.25 2.60
C SER A 124 -7.30 4.97 1.81
N SER A 125 -6.56 4.79 0.72
CA SER A 125 -6.52 3.57 -0.08
C SER A 125 -5.08 3.11 -0.31
N ASP A 126 -4.87 1.79 -0.36
CA ASP A 126 -3.60 1.18 -0.78
C ASP A 126 -3.37 1.23 -2.31
N TRP A 127 -4.35 1.73 -3.09
CA TRP A 127 -4.23 1.93 -4.53
C TRP A 127 -3.13 2.95 -4.85
N GLN A 128 -2.13 2.52 -5.61
CA GLN A 128 -0.99 3.34 -6.01
C GLN A 128 -0.64 3.11 -7.48
N ASP A 129 -1.33 3.81 -8.38
CA ASP A 129 -1.15 3.70 -9.84
C ASP A 129 -0.19 4.72 -10.46
N ARG A 130 0.36 5.62 -9.64
CA ARG A 130 1.28 6.68 -10.10
C ARG A 130 2.76 6.25 -10.06
N GLY A 131 3.04 4.96 -10.08
CA GLY A 131 4.39 4.45 -10.23
C GLY A 131 4.93 4.79 -11.61
N LEU A 132 6.18 5.26 -11.70
CA LEU A 132 6.80 5.55 -12.99
C LEU A 132 7.55 4.32 -13.48
N ALA A 133 7.18 3.82 -14.67
CA ALA A 133 7.88 2.74 -15.35
C ALA A 133 8.43 3.20 -16.70
N ALA A 134 9.61 2.69 -17.03
CA ALA A 134 10.17 2.78 -18.37
C ALA A 134 9.60 1.63 -19.21
N TRP A 135 8.83 1.97 -20.24
CA TRP A 135 8.26 1.01 -21.16
C TRP A 135 9.12 0.94 -22.42
N VAL A 136 9.74 -0.21 -22.68
CA VAL A 136 10.65 -0.43 -23.81
C VAL A 136 9.89 -1.14 -24.93
N ASN A 137 9.52 -0.40 -25.96
CA ASN A 137 8.88 -0.94 -27.15
C ASN A 137 9.95 -1.34 -28.17
N VAL A 138 10.25 -2.63 -28.23
CA VAL A 138 11.22 -3.18 -29.19
C VAL A 138 10.54 -3.44 -30.54
N ASP A 139 11.10 -2.87 -31.60
CA ASP A 139 10.80 -3.24 -32.98
C ASP A 139 11.47 -4.58 -33.29
N ARG A 140 10.68 -5.65 -33.21
CA ARG A 140 11.14 -7.03 -33.43
C ARG A 140 11.64 -7.26 -34.85
N ASP A 141 11.08 -6.56 -35.84
CA ASP A 141 11.49 -6.73 -37.24
C ASP A 141 12.85 -6.09 -37.46
N SER A 142 13.08 -4.89 -36.90
CA SER A 142 14.40 -4.24 -36.92
C SER A 142 15.44 -5.04 -36.13
N ALA A 143 15.09 -5.55 -34.95
CA ALA A 143 15.98 -6.41 -34.16
C ALA A 143 16.36 -7.69 -34.92
N SER A 144 15.39 -8.36 -35.54
CA SER A 144 15.62 -9.60 -36.29
C SER A 144 16.56 -9.39 -37.49
N ARG A 145 16.43 -8.27 -38.21
CA ARG A 145 17.35 -7.93 -39.33
C ARG A 145 18.81 -7.80 -38.89
N LEU A 146 19.03 -7.37 -37.65
CA LEU A 146 20.35 -7.21 -37.05
C LEU A 146 20.82 -8.47 -36.29
N GLY A 147 20.02 -9.54 -36.33
CA GLY A 147 20.31 -10.79 -35.62
C GLY A 147 20.17 -10.69 -34.09
N ILE A 148 19.44 -9.69 -33.59
CA ILE A 148 19.20 -9.51 -32.15
C ILE A 148 17.89 -10.19 -31.77
N SER A 149 17.95 -11.13 -30.83
CA SER A 149 16.78 -11.78 -30.26
C SER A 149 16.20 -10.97 -29.08
N MET A 150 14.93 -11.24 -28.74
CA MET A 150 14.34 -10.65 -27.53
C MET A 150 15.06 -11.09 -26.25
N ALA A 151 15.64 -12.29 -26.23
CA ALA A 151 16.45 -12.77 -25.12
C ALA A 151 17.75 -11.95 -24.96
N ASP A 152 18.32 -11.45 -26.05
CA ASP A 152 19.49 -10.56 -25.99
C ASP A 152 19.13 -9.22 -25.37
N VAL A 153 17.95 -8.68 -25.73
CA VAL A 153 17.41 -7.45 -25.12
C VAL A 153 17.14 -7.64 -23.63
N ASP A 154 16.43 -8.70 -23.26
CA ASP A 154 16.14 -9.01 -21.85
C ASP A 154 17.43 -9.20 -21.04
N ASN A 155 18.41 -9.94 -21.58
CA ASN A 155 19.71 -10.12 -20.92
C ASN A 155 20.47 -8.80 -20.79
N ALA A 156 20.49 -7.94 -21.82
CA ALA A 156 21.17 -6.65 -21.76
C ALA A 156 20.56 -5.75 -20.68
N LEU A 157 19.24 -5.66 -20.62
CA LEU A 157 18.52 -4.87 -19.61
C LEU A 157 18.69 -5.47 -18.20
N TYR A 158 18.62 -6.80 -18.06
CA TYR A 158 18.80 -7.48 -16.78
C TYR A 158 20.23 -7.37 -16.25
N ASN A 159 21.24 -7.46 -17.14
CA ASN A 159 22.65 -7.22 -16.78
C ASN A 159 22.88 -5.79 -16.29
N ALA A 160 22.14 -4.82 -16.85
CA ALA A 160 22.30 -3.42 -16.50
C ALA A 160 21.55 -3.02 -15.23
N PHE A 161 20.31 -3.49 -15.04
CA PHE A 161 19.38 -2.98 -14.03
C PHE A 161 18.79 -4.04 -13.08
N GLY A 162 19.00 -5.34 -13.35
CA GLY A 162 18.31 -6.44 -12.65
C GLY A 162 19.06 -7.06 -11.48
N GLN A 163 20.18 -6.46 -11.05
CA GLN A 163 21.08 -7.01 -10.02
C GLN A 163 21.53 -8.44 -10.33
N ARG A 164 22.04 -8.68 -11.54
CA ARG A 164 22.42 -10.02 -11.98
C ARG A 164 23.60 -10.57 -11.17
N LEU A 165 23.39 -11.71 -10.53
CA LEU A 165 24.45 -12.45 -9.85
C LEU A 165 25.26 -13.24 -10.88
N ILE A 166 26.54 -12.91 -11.03
CA ILE A 166 27.42 -13.55 -12.01
C ILE A 166 28.37 -14.59 -11.39
N SER A 167 28.64 -14.47 -10.08
CA SER A 167 29.50 -15.41 -9.36
C SER A 167 29.28 -15.29 -7.84
N THR A 168 29.81 -16.25 -7.09
CA THR A 168 29.91 -16.20 -5.62
C THR A 168 31.34 -16.47 -5.21
N ILE A 169 31.91 -15.58 -4.39
CA ILE A 169 33.23 -15.74 -3.77
C ILE A 169 33.03 -16.39 -2.41
N TYR A 170 33.64 -17.56 -2.21
CA TYR A 170 33.59 -18.28 -0.95
C TYR A 170 34.83 -17.98 -0.10
N THR A 171 34.61 -17.65 1.16
CA THR A 171 35.66 -17.51 2.18
C THR A 171 35.42 -18.52 3.30
N GLN A 172 36.34 -18.66 4.25
CA GLN A 172 36.22 -19.64 5.34
C GLN A 172 34.96 -19.44 6.21
N ALA A 173 34.50 -18.19 6.38
CA ALA A 173 33.38 -17.86 7.26
C ALA A 173 32.15 -17.30 6.53
N ASN A 174 32.33 -16.75 5.32
CA ASN A 174 31.29 -16.00 4.60
C ASN A 174 31.31 -16.31 3.10
N GLN A 175 30.19 -16.00 2.44
CA GLN A 175 30.07 -16.02 0.98
C GLN A 175 29.64 -14.64 0.47
N TYR A 176 30.26 -14.18 -0.61
CA TYR A 176 30.00 -12.87 -1.20
C TYR A 176 29.47 -13.03 -2.62
N ARG A 177 28.30 -12.47 -2.90
CA ARG A 177 27.69 -12.48 -4.22
C ARG A 177 28.31 -11.37 -5.07
N VAL A 178 28.78 -11.71 -6.26
CA VAL A 178 29.26 -10.74 -7.24
C VAL A 178 28.08 -10.35 -8.12
N VAL A 179 27.65 -9.10 -8.00
CA VAL A 179 26.53 -8.53 -8.73
C VAL A 179 27.06 -7.63 -9.84
N LEU A 180 26.60 -7.87 -11.07
CA LEU A 180 26.86 -7.00 -12.21
C LEU A 180 25.82 -5.88 -12.23
N GLU A 181 26.28 -4.64 -12.34
CA GLU A 181 25.43 -3.45 -12.41
C GLU A 181 25.98 -2.45 -13.44
N HIS A 182 25.07 -1.72 -14.11
CA HIS A 182 25.44 -0.61 -14.96
C HIS A 182 25.64 0.66 -14.14
N ASN A 183 26.74 1.38 -14.35
CA ASN A 183 26.98 2.66 -13.69
C ASN A 183 26.06 3.74 -14.27
N THR A 184 25.02 4.12 -13.52
CA THR A 184 24.03 5.13 -13.91
C THR A 184 24.30 6.52 -13.31
N ALA A 185 25.42 6.73 -12.61
CA ALA A 185 25.67 7.95 -11.84
C ALA A 185 25.61 9.24 -12.69
N ASN A 186 26.05 9.18 -13.96
CA ASN A 186 26.10 10.34 -14.85
C ASN A 186 24.83 10.51 -15.71
N LYS A 187 24.01 9.47 -15.84
CA LYS A 187 22.77 9.47 -16.64
C LYS A 187 21.68 8.68 -15.90
N PRO A 188 21.09 9.24 -14.82
CA PRO A 188 20.05 8.57 -14.07
C PRO A 188 18.72 8.53 -14.85
N GLY A 189 17.83 7.62 -14.46
CA GLY A 189 16.49 7.51 -15.03
C GLY A 189 16.49 6.95 -16.45
N LEU A 190 15.57 7.43 -17.31
CA LEU A 190 15.40 6.90 -18.66
C LEU A 190 16.63 7.09 -19.56
N ALA A 191 17.43 8.14 -19.32
CA ALA A 191 18.65 8.39 -20.07
C ALA A 191 19.70 7.28 -19.90
N ALA A 192 19.60 6.47 -18.83
CA ALA A 192 20.44 5.29 -18.64
C ALA A 192 20.19 4.20 -19.70
N LEU A 193 19.00 4.17 -20.31
CA LEU A 193 18.69 3.17 -21.33
C LEU A 193 19.35 3.49 -22.68
N GLU A 194 19.73 4.75 -22.91
CA GLU A 194 20.44 5.18 -24.13
C GLU A 194 21.87 4.63 -24.23
N THR A 195 22.47 4.28 -23.09
CA THR A 195 23.84 3.75 -23.03
C THR A 195 23.88 2.24 -23.25
N ILE A 196 22.72 1.58 -23.28
CA ILE A 196 22.62 0.14 -23.50
C ILE A 196 22.95 -0.18 -24.95
N ARG A 197 23.84 -1.15 -25.12
CA ARG A 197 24.26 -1.64 -26.43
C ARG A 197 24.19 -3.16 -26.48
N LEU A 198 23.82 -3.66 -27.64
CA LEU A 198 23.70 -5.08 -27.96
C LEU A 198 24.71 -5.43 -29.05
N THR A 199 25.05 -6.71 -29.14
CA THR A 199 25.93 -7.24 -30.18
C THR A 199 25.07 -7.81 -31.30
N GLY A 200 25.29 -7.34 -32.53
CA GLY A 200 24.66 -7.86 -33.74
C GLY A 200 25.32 -9.15 -34.25
N ASN A 201 24.71 -9.77 -35.26
CA ASN A 201 25.24 -10.97 -35.91
C ASN A 201 26.60 -10.76 -36.60
N ASP A 202 26.91 -9.53 -36.99
CA ASP A 202 28.17 -9.10 -37.60
C ASP A 202 29.27 -8.79 -36.56
N GLY A 203 28.98 -8.98 -35.27
CA GLY A 203 29.85 -8.58 -34.17
C GLY A 203 29.85 -7.06 -33.91
N GLY A 204 29.05 -6.31 -34.67
CA GLY A 204 28.85 -4.88 -34.50
C GLY A 204 28.12 -4.56 -33.20
N THR A 205 28.34 -3.36 -32.68
CA THR A 205 27.66 -2.87 -31.47
C THR A 205 26.49 -1.96 -31.86
N ILE A 206 25.28 -2.35 -31.50
CA ILE A 206 24.04 -1.67 -31.86
C ILE A 206 23.44 -1.03 -30.60
N PRO A 207 23.17 0.29 -30.58
CA PRO A 207 22.50 0.91 -29.43
C PRO A 207 21.05 0.42 -29.33
N LEU A 208 20.54 0.26 -28.11
CA LEU A 208 19.16 -0.17 -27.88
C LEU A 208 18.14 0.77 -28.57
N SER A 209 18.43 2.07 -28.61
CA SER A 209 17.59 3.08 -29.28
C SER A 209 17.45 2.90 -30.80
N ALA A 210 18.31 2.12 -31.45
CA ALA A 210 18.17 1.81 -32.88
C ALA A 210 17.07 0.77 -33.16
N ILE A 211 16.70 -0.03 -32.16
CA ILE A 211 15.72 -1.12 -32.30
C ILE A 211 14.56 -1.00 -31.30
N ALA A 212 14.56 0.01 -30.43
CA ALA A 212 13.52 0.19 -29.44
C ALA A 212 13.24 1.67 -29.16
N SER A 213 11.98 1.98 -28.90
CA SER A 213 11.55 3.27 -28.35
C SER A 213 11.24 3.11 -26.86
N ILE A 214 11.58 4.13 -26.08
CA ILE A 214 11.39 4.14 -24.63
C ILE A 214 10.40 5.24 -24.29
N GLU A 215 9.37 4.90 -23.54
CA GLU A 215 8.39 5.86 -23.05
C GLU A 215 8.18 5.70 -21.54
N GLN A 216 7.83 6.80 -20.87
CA GLN A 216 7.47 6.76 -19.46
C GLN A 216 5.97 6.54 -19.33
N ARG A 217 5.56 5.52 -18.57
CA ARG A 217 4.15 5.25 -18.30
C ARG A 217 3.89 5.14 -16.81
N PHE A 218 2.66 5.43 -16.42
CA PHE A 218 2.18 5.15 -15.08
C PHE A 218 1.84 3.66 -14.95
N THR A 219 2.23 3.05 -13.83
CA THR A 219 1.93 1.66 -13.49
C THR A 219 1.59 1.54 -12.00
N PRO A 220 0.74 0.56 -11.62
CA PRO A 220 0.60 0.16 -10.23
C PRO A 220 1.94 -0.19 -9.59
N LEU A 221 2.19 0.34 -8.39
CA LEU A 221 3.36 -0.01 -7.58
C LEU A 221 3.21 -1.36 -6.88
N SER A 222 1.97 -1.74 -6.57
CA SER A 222 1.59 -3.05 -6.05
C SER A 222 0.26 -3.46 -6.64
N ILE A 223 0.06 -4.76 -6.83
CA ILE A 223 -1.22 -5.34 -7.22
C ILE A 223 -1.59 -6.37 -6.16
N ASN A 224 -2.59 -6.02 -5.35
CA ASN A 224 -3.10 -6.90 -4.31
C ASN A 224 -4.17 -7.82 -4.89
N HIS A 225 -4.25 -9.05 -4.40
CA HIS A 225 -5.27 -10.01 -4.79
C HIS A 225 -5.97 -10.59 -3.56
N LEU A 226 -7.28 -10.83 -3.69
CA LEU A 226 -8.09 -11.57 -2.73
C LEU A 226 -8.97 -12.54 -3.50
N ASP A 227 -8.93 -13.82 -3.13
CA ASP A 227 -9.63 -14.91 -3.85
C ASP A 227 -9.34 -14.92 -5.36
N GLN A 228 -8.08 -14.69 -5.75
CA GLN A 228 -7.60 -14.59 -7.15
C GLN A 228 -8.05 -13.35 -7.93
N PHE A 229 -8.86 -12.46 -7.34
CA PHE A 229 -9.28 -11.22 -7.99
C PHE A 229 -8.42 -10.04 -7.53
N PRO A 230 -8.13 -9.07 -8.42
CA PRO A 230 -7.47 -7.84 -8.03
C PRO A 230 -8.33 -7.06 -7.02
N VAL A 231 -7.68 -6.51 -6.00
CA VAL A 231 -8.34 -5.80 -4.91
C VAL A 231 -7.55 -4.56 -4.53
N THR A 232 -8.25 -3.54 -4.04
CA THR A 232 -7.65 -2.45 -3.26
C THR A 232 -8.32 -2.38 -1.90
N THR A 233 -7.52 -2.13 -0.87
CA THR A 233 -7.98 -1.94 0.50
C THR A 233 -8.15 -0.45 0.76
N PHE A 234 -9.37 -0.10 1.17
CA PHE A 234 -9.69 1.19 1.75
C PHE A 234 -9.64 1.07 3.26
N SER A 235 -9.13 2.11 3.90
CA SER A 235 -9.12 2.23 5.34
C SER A 235 -9.67 3.60 5.75
N PHE A 236 -10.38 3.64 6.87
CA PHE A 236 -10.89 4.87 7.47
C PHE A 236 -10.85 4.81 9.01
N ASN A 237 -11.02 5.97 9.64
CA ASN A 237 -11.36 6.14 11.05
C ASN A 237 -12.77 6.74 11.17
N VAL A 238 -13.36 6.66 12.37
CA VAL A 238 -14.67 7.26 12.66
C VAL A 238 -14.44 8.47 13.58
N PRO A 239 -14.85 9.68 13.18
CA PRO A 239 -14.70 10.87 13.99
C PRO A 239 -15.65 10.87 15.20
N GLU A 240 -15.35 11.70 16.20
CA GLU A 240 -16.21 11.87 17.37
C GLU A 240 -17.62 12.33 16.95
N GLY A 241 -18.65 11.77 17.59
CA GLY A 241 -20.05 12.06 17.29
C GLY A 241 -20.70 11.15 16.25
N TYR A 242 -19.92 10.27 15.59
CA TYR A 242 -20.45 9.26 14.68
C TYR A 242 -20.16 7.84 15.20
N SER A 243 -21.03 6.89 14.84
CA SER A 243 -20.82 5.47 15.12
C SER A 243 -20.21 4.75 13.91
N LEU A 244 -19.58 3.60 14.15
CA LEU A 244 -19.14 2.71 13.08
C LEU A 244 -20.32 2.26 12.19
N GLY A 245 -21.53 2.17 12.74
CA GLY A 245 -22.74 1.90 11.97
C GLY A 245 -23.06 3.02 10.98
N ASP A 246 -22.93 4.29 11.39
CA ASP A 246 -23.14 5.45 10.53
C ASP A 246 -22.11 5.48 9.39
N ALA A 247 -20.85 5.19 9.70
CA ALA A 247 -19.77 5.08 8.72
C ALA A 247 -20.05 3.98 7.68
N VAL A 248 -20.42 2.77 8.14
CA VAL A 248 -20.79 1.66 7.25
C VAL A 248 -21.97 2.02 6.34
N GLN A 249 -23.01 2.64 6.89
CA GLN A 249 -24.16 3.07 6.08
C GLN A 249 -23.79 4.17 5.08
N ALA A 250 -22.94 5.12 5.47
CA ALA A 250 -22.47 6.18 4.58
C ALA A 250 -21.65 5.62 3.41
N ILE A 251 -20.79 4.61 3.67
CA ILE A 251 -20.04 3.90 2.63
C ILE A 251 -21.00 3.19 1.66
N LEU A 252 -21.93 2.38 2.18
CA LEU A 252 -22.90 1.66 1.35
C LEU A 252 -23.80 2.60 0.51
N ASN A 253 -24.20 3.73 1.07
CA ASN A 253 -24.97 4.75 0.34
C ASN A 253 -24.15 5.41 -0.76
N THR A 254 -22.86 5.65 -0.51
CA THR A 254 -21.93 6.22 -1.49
C THR A 254 -21.69 5.27 -2.66
N GLU A 255 -21.49 3.98 -2.38
CA GLU A 255 -21.35 2.94 -3.40
C GLU A 255 -22.58 2.89 -4.33
N ARG A 256 -23.80 2.95 -3.76
CA ARG A 256 -25.05 3.02 -4.53
C ARG A 256 -25.15 4.30 -5.35
N THR A 257 -24.78 5.43 -4.78
CA THR A 257 -24.85 6.75 -5.44
C THR A 257 -23.87 6.85 -6.61
N LEU A 258 -22.67 6.27 -6.45
CA LEU A 258 -21.68 6.16 -7.53
C LEU A 258 -22.08 5.15 -8.62
N ALA A 259 -23.14 4.37 -8.39
CA ALA A 259 -23.61 3.32 -9.28
C ALA A 259 -22.47 2.38 -9.69
N LEU A 260 -21.78 1.81 -8.70
CA LEU A 260 -20.71 0.85 -8.94
C LEU A 260 -21.22 -0.31 -9.82
N PRO A 261 -20.51 -0.66 -10.91
CA PRO A 261 -20.83 -1.80 -11.76
C PRO A 261 -20.91 -3.13 -10.98
N ALA A 262 -21.70 -4.08 -11.49
CA ALA A 262 -21.93 -5.36 -10.82
C ALA A 262 -20.68 -6.27 -10.73
N ASP A 263 -19.67 -6.01 -11.55
CA ASP A 263 -18.37 -6.69 -11.51
C ASP A 263 -17.40 -6.12 -10.47
N ILE A 264 -17.86 -5.10 -9.71
CA ILE A 264 -17.14 -4.52 -8.59
C ILE A 264 -17.92 -4.80 -7.30
N THR A 265 -17.24 -5.41 -6.34
CA THR A 265 -17.84 -5.78 -5.05
C THR A 265 -16.99 -5.24 -3.91
N THR A 266 -17.63 -4.64 -2.91
CA THR A 266 -16.97 -4.26 -1.67
C THR A 266 -17.22 -5.28 -0.56
N GLN A 267 -16.24 -5.43 0.34
CA GLN A 267 -16.37 -6.30 1.49
C GLN A 267 -15.61 -5.73 2.68
N PHE A 268 -16.30 -5.54 3.81
CA PHE A 268 -15.65 -5.17 5.06
C PHE A 268 -14.69 -6.26 5.52
N GLN A 269 -13.59 -5.87 6.17
CA GLN A 269 -12.56 -6.79 6.62
C GLN A 269 -12.31 -6.65 8.13
N GLY A 270 -11.71 -7.69 8.71
CA GLY A 270 -11.22 -7.70 10.10
C GLY A 270 -12.25 -7.26 11.14
N SER A 271 -11.88 -6.30 11.99
CA SER A 271 -12.73 -5.74 13.04
C SER A 271 -14.04 -5.14 12.50
N THR A 272 -14.00 -4.56 11.30
CA THR A 272 -15.19 -3.95 10.67
C THR A 272 -16.18 -5.01 10.22
N LEU A 273 -15.67 -6.12 9.67
CA LEU A 273 -16.49 -7.28 9.30
C LEU A 273 -17.12 -7.93 10.55
N ALA A 274 -16.34 -8.11 11.61
CA ALA A 274 -16.83 -8.67 12.87
C ALA A 274 -17.97 -7.82 13.46
N PHE A 275 -17.84 -6.49 13.41
CA PHE A 275 -18.90 -5.58 13.82
C PHE A 275 -20.16 -5.70 12.94
N GLN A 276 -20.00 -5.71 11.62
CA GLN A 276 -21.13 -5.89 10.70
C GLN A 276 -21.87 -7.22 10.95
N ALA A 277 -21.13 -8.30 11.15
CA ALA A 277 -21.71 -9.61 11.47
C ALA A 277 -22.45 -9.59 12.83
N ALA A 278 -21.91 -8.91 13.83
CA ALA A 278 -22.54 -8.76 15.14
C ALA A 278 -23.88 -8.01 15.04
N LEU A 279 -23.98 -6.96 14.21
CA LEU A 279 -25.24 -6.23 14.00
C LEU A 279 -26.34 -7.12 13.43
N GLY A 280 -26.01 -7.96 12.43
CA GLY A 280 -26.96 -8.90 11.84
C GLY A 280 -27.47 -9.96 12.84
N ASN A 281 -26.61 -10.37 13.79
CA ASN A 281 -26.96 -11.38 14.78
C ASN A 281 -27.63 -10.82 16.04
N THR A 282 -27.47 -9.52 16.33
CA THR A 282 -28.04 -8.88 17.53
C THR A 282 -29.55 -8.97 17.55
N VAL A 283 -30.22 -8.83 16.40
CA VAL A 283 -31.69 -8.98 16.30
C VAL A 283 -32.13 -10.38 16.73
N TRP A 284 -31.46 -11.41 16.24
CA TRP A 284 -31.77 -12.80 16.62
C TRP A 284 -31.45 -13.09 18.08
N LEU A 285 -30.37 -12.51 18.62
CA LEU A 285 -30.02 -12.63 20.04
C LEU A 285 -31.06 -11.93 20.93
N ILE A 286 -31.57 -10.76 20.54
CA ILE A 286 -32.64 -10.07 21.26
C ILE A 286 -33.92 -10.91 21.23
N VAL A 287 -34.30 -11.42 20.05
CA VAL A 287 -35.48 -12.31 19.92
C VAL A 287 -35.31 -13.56 20.78
N ALA A 288 -34.14 -14.22 20.73
CA ALA A 288 -33.84 -15.39 21.55
C ALA A 288 -33.87 -15.07 23.05
N ALA A 289 -33.34 -13.91 23.47
CA ALA A 289 -33.38 -13.45 24.86
C ALA A 289 -34.83 -13.19 25.34
N VAL A 290 -35.67 -12.57 24.51
CA VAL A 290 -37.09 -12.36 24.81
C VAL A 290 -37.83 -13.68 24.92
N VAL A 291 -37.62 -14.62 23.99
CA VAL A 291 -38.23 -15.96 24.04
C VAL A 291 -37.77 -16.71 25.28
N ALA A 292 -36.48 -16.70 25.60
CA ALA A 292 -35.93 -17.33 26.79
C ALA A 292 -36.49 -16.72 28.09
N MET A 293 -36.65 -15.39 28.14
CA MET A 293 -37.27 -14.70 29.27
C MET A 293 -38.74 -15.08 29.41
N VAL A 294 -39.53 -15.03 28.34
CA VAL A 294 -40.95 -15.42 28.37
C VAL A 294 -41.12 -16.89 28.76
N TYR A 295 -40.29 -17.78 28.20
CA TYR A 295 -40.30 -19.20 28.54
C TYR A 295 -39.92 -19.46 30.00
N ARG A 296 -38.86 -18.80 30.50
CA ARG A 296 -38.45 -18.90 31.91
C ARG A 296 -39.53 -18.39 32.86
N THR A 297 -40.20 -17.30 32.49
CA THR A 297 -41.28 -16.72 33.32
C THR A 297 -42.53 -17.62 33.35
N ARG A 298 -42.86 -18.31 32.25
CA ARG A 298 -43.96 -19.30 32.19
C ARG A 298 -43.68 -20.63 32.90
N ARG A 299 -42.42 -20.95 33.19
CA ARG A 299 -42.02 -22.16 33.93
C ARG A 299 -41.93 -21.94 35.45
N ALA A 300 -42.05 -20.70 35.92
CA ALA A 300 -41.98 -20.30 37.32
C ALA A 300 -43.36 -20.01 37.95
N VAL A 301 -44.44 -20.25 37.19
CA VAL A 301 -45.85 -20.23 37.64
C VAL A 301 -46.39 -21.64 37.43
#